data_AF-A0A6J7IM16-F1
#
_entry.id   AF-A0A6J7IM16-F1
#
_cell.length_a   1.000
_cell.length_b   1.000
_cell.length_c   1.000
_cell.angle_alpha   90.00
_cell.angle_beta   90.00
_cell.angle_gamma   90.00
#
_symmetry.space_group_name_H-M   'P 1'
#
loop_
_entity.id
_entity.type
_entity.pdbx_description
1 polymer ?
#
loop_
_entity_poly.entity_id
_entity_poly.type
_entity_poly.pdbx_seq_one_letter_code
_entity_poly.pdbx_strand_id
1 'polypeptide(L)'
;MRRAYGLDAARPGHHITDAQVALVAFCLVSGVWLGVGSTLGVAVLALVGTVLIAGGHVLTAMVTIAALVGGAVRSDRDWAGAHLRHADSYTGWAQVVADPAVYGSGLRLTVEIDGERLDTWLYGALRNRPSQVQSGEYVWVQGDRRPMRSGARRAALRHVMGRLQADVVADVDPGSALTRASNRLRRRLRGAAEAAMPAADSALFTGLVLGDDAREPVWLVDDFRRSGLSHLTAVSGQNVGFLLLAAMPLLRRLRPWWRWAATVGLIGWFMALTRFEPSVLRAGVMAVLAATAHVRGRQATPVRLLSLAVGWLVLVDPFLVWSVGFWLSVAATAGVCLAGPWLFSRLPGPAWLRLPLSITLGAQAGVALPSLLVFHRLPLVTVPANIAAVPVAGLVMLYGIPSALIAPVLPSALGRLLMLPNVVGTRWVATVAQVAGQLEPSPGWGALGWGSLTAGVCVHYLVVRRRSRTGRAGVPF
;
A
#
# COMPACT_ATOMS: atom_id res chain seq x y z
N MET A 1 6.03 17.98 19.02
CA MET A 1 6.81 17.20 18.04
C MET A 1 7.85 16.28 18.69
N ARG A 2 8.79 16.77 19.52
CA ARG A 2 9.79 15.89 20.20
C ARG A 2 9.19 14.73 21.03
N ARG A 3 8.10 14.98 21.77
CA ARG A 3 7.34 13.92 22.48
C ARG A 3 6.65 12.89 21.57
N ALA A 4 6.31 13.24 20.33
CA ALA A 4 5.70 12.30 19.38
C ALA A 4 6.72 11.33 18.76
N TYR A 5 8.02 11.61 18.93
CA TYR A 5 9.14 10.86 18.34
C TYR A 5 10.08 10.23 19.37
N GLY A 6 9.74 10.25 20.67
CA GLY A 6 10.47 9.49 21.69
C GLY A 6 11.95 9.85 21.86
N LEU A 7 12.35 11.11 21.62
CA LEU A 7 13.74 11.55 21.72
C LEU A 7 14.21 11.85 23.16
N ASP A 8 13.39 11.58 24.18
CA ASP A 8 13.80 11.69 25.58
C ASP A 8 14.40 10.35 26.04
N ALA A 9 15.58 10.42 26.66
CA ALA A 9 16.34 9.28 27.15
C ALA A 9 15.47 8.32 27.96
N ALA A 10 15.44 7.06 27.53
CA ALA A 10 14.65 5.99 28.14
C ALA A 10 15.03 5.78 29.62
N ARG A 11 14.01 5.68 30.49
CA ARG A 11 14.19 5.18 31.87
C ARG A 11 14.59 3.69 31.83
N PRO A 12 15.47 3.22 32.73
CA PRO A 12 15.94 1.85 32.74
C PRO A 12 14.88 0.92 33.34
N GLY A 13 14.10 0.29 32.47
CA GLY A 13 13.24 -0.86 32.77
C GLY A 13 13.31 -1.83 31.60
N HIS A 14 13.16 -3.13 31.86
CA HIS A 14 13.17 -4.22 30.86
C HIS A 14 12.06 -4.03 29.80
N HIS A 15 12.27 -3.12 28.86
CA HIS A 15 11.37 -2.82 27.77
C HIS A 15 12.08 -3.10 26.46
N ILE A 16 11.51 -4.00 25.67
CA ILE A 16 11.98 -4.31 24.32
C ILE A 16 12.09 -3.00 23.53
N THR A 17 13.28 -2.70 23.01
CA THR A 17 13.55 -1.47 22.27
C THR A 17 12.93 -1.52 20.87
N ASP A 18 12.70 -0.37 20.26
CA ASP A 18 12.15 -0.32 18.90
C ASP A 18 13.05 -1.01 17.87
N ALA A 19 14.36 -0.95 18.08
CA ALA A 19 15.35 -1.66 17.27
C ALA A 19 15.21 -3.19 17.39
N GLN A 20 14.95 -3.70 18.60
CA GLN A 20 14.70 -5.13 18.82
C GLN A 20 13.40 -5.58 18.14
N VAL A 21 12.32 -4.80 18.21
CA VAL A 21 11.07 -5.12 17.49
C VAL A 21 11.28 -5.10 15.97
N ALA A 22 12.04 -4.13 15.45
CA ALA A 22 12.39 -4.07 14.03
C ALA A 22 13.25 -5.26 13.59
N LEU A 23 14.20 -5.69 14.42
CA LEU A 23 15.04 -6.86 14.15
C LEU A 23 14.20 -8.14 14.07
N VAL A 24 13.30 -8.36 15.02
CA VAL A 24 12.40 -9.52 15.02
C VAL A 24 11.54 -9.55 13.75
N ALA A 25 10.96 -8.41 13.37
CA ALA A 25 10.16 -8.30 12.14
C ALA A 25 10.99 -8.55 10.88
N PHE A 26 12.22 -8.00 10.81
CA PHE A 26 13.14 -8.22 9.70
C PHE A 26 13.53 -9.70 9.57
N CYS A 27 13.82 -10.37 10.68
CA CYS A 27 14.10 -11.80 10.68
C CYS A 27 12.88 -12.61 10.28
N LEU A 28 11.68 -12.31 10.77
CA LEU A 28 10.46 -12.97 10.29
C LEU A 28 10.31 -12.87 8.76
N VAL A 29 10.44 -11.66 8.19
CA VAL A 29 10.36 -11.42 6.74
C VAL A 29 11.44 -12.19 5.98
N SER A 30 12.67 -12.16 6.49
CA SER A 30 13.80 -12.87 5.88
C SER A 30 13.57 -14.38 5.88
N GLY A 31 12.98 -14.92 6.96
CA GLY A 31 12.68 -16.34 7.09
C GLY A 31 11.63 -16.77 6.07
N VAL A 32 10.57 -15.97 5.92
CA VAL A 32 9.56 -16.19 4.89
C VAL A 32 10.15 -16.14 3.48
N TRP A 33 11.01 -15.16 3.19
CA TRP A 33 11.62 -15.00 1.87
C TRP A 33 12.54 -16.19 1.53
N LEU A 34 13.40 -16.56 2.46
CA LEU A 34 14.43 -17.57 2.26
C LEU A 34 13.87 -19.00 2.26
N GLY A 35 12.79 -19.25 3.01
CA GLY A 35 12.20 -20.58 3.17
C GLY A 35 13.10 -21.57 3.95
N VAL A 36 12.53 -22.72 4.34
CA VAL A 36 13.20 -23.70 5.23
C VAL A 36 14.41 -24.36 4.57
N GLY A 37 14.39 -24.53 3.24
CA GLY A 37 15.44 -25.25 2.50
C GLY A 37 16.72 -24.45 2.21
N SER A 38 16.82 -23.18 2.62
CA SER A 38 17.98 -22.35 2.32
C SER A 38 19.08 -22.45 3.39
N THR A 39 20.27 -22.90 2.99
CA THR A 39 21.48 -22.89 3.84
C THR A 39 21.84 -21.50 4.35
N LEU A 40 21.49 -20.47 3.58
CA LEU A 40 21.63 -19.05 3.91
C LEU A 40 20.76 -18.63 5.11
N GLY A 41 19.54 -19.16 5.24
CA GLY A 41 18.67 -18.88 6.39
C GLY A 41 19.25 -19.41 7.69
N VAL A 42 19.85 -20.60 7.66
CA VAL A 42 20.54 -21.21 8.80
C VAL A 42 21.80 -20.44 9.20
N ALA A 43 22.57 -19.95 8.22
CA ALA A 43 23.75 -19.11 8.48
C ALA A 43 23.37 -17.76 9.13
N VAL A 44 22.28 -17.14 8.68
CA VAL A 44 21.75 -15.89 9.27
C VAL A 44 21.24 -16.13 10.70
N LEU A 45 20.56 -17.25 10.98
CA LEU A 45 20.19 -17.66 12.35
C LEU A 45 21.38 -17.74 13.27
N ALA A 46 22.41 -18.46 12.82
CA ALA A 46 23.61 -18.71 13.61
C ALA A 46 24.32 -17.39 13.92
N LEU A 47 24.48 -16.51 12.93
CA LEU A 47 25.15 -15.21 13.12
C LEU A 47 24.37 -14.29 14.08
N VAL A 48 23.07 -14.11 13.85
CA VAL A 48 22.22 -13.22 14.66
C VAL A 48 22.10 -13.75 16.09
N GLY A 49 21.91 -15.06 16.25
CA GLY A 49 21.89 -15.72 17.55
C GLY A 49 23.21 -15.51 18.31
N THR A 50 24.35 -15.73 17.66
CA THR A 50 25.67 -15.59 18.28
C THR A 50 25.94 -14.17 18.75
N VAL A 51 25.64 -13.15 17.92
CA VAL A 51 25.85 -11.74 18.27
C VAL A 51 24.96 -11.29 19.43
N LEU A 52 23.68 -11.70 19.44
CA LEU A 52 22.74 -11.29 20.49
C LEU A 52 22.99 -12.02 21.82
N ILE A 53 23.40 -13.29 21.77
CA ILE A 53 23.79 -14.07 22.96
C ILE A 53 25.08 -13.49 23.56
N ALA A 54 26.08 -13.19 22.72
CA ALA A 54 27.32 -12.55 23.16
C ALA A 54 27.10 -11.15 23.80
N GLY A 55 26.04 -10.44 23.38
CA GLY A 55 25.64 -9.14 23.94
C GLY A 55 24.72 -9.20 25.17
N GLY A 56 24.42 -10.38 25.73
CA GLY A 56 23.55 -10.53 26.90
C GLY A 56 22.04 -10.35 26.62
N HIS A 57 21.61 -10.41 25.36
CA HIS A 57 20.22 -10.25 24.93
C HIS A 57 19.55 -11.58 24.56
N VAL A 58 19.66 -12.57 25.43
CA VAL A 58 19.23 -13.97 25.17
C VAL A 58 17.77 -14.08 24.77
N LEU A 59 16.85 -13.40 25.48
CA LEU A 59 15.41 -13.43 25.14
C LEU A 59 15.15 -12.86 23.73
N THR A 60 15.80 -11.75 23.37
CA THR A 60 15.69 -11.17 22.04
C THR A 60 16.25 -12.12 20.97
N ALA A 61 17.36 -12.80 21.27
CA ALA A 61 17.94 -13.81 20.38
C ALA A 61 16.94 -14.95 20.14
N MET A 62 16.36 -15.51 21.19
CA MET A 62 15.36 -16.59 21.10
C MET A 62 14.14 -16.19 20.27
N VAL A 63 13.57 -15.01 20.53
CA VAL A 63 12.41 -14.52 19.78
C VAL A 63 12.74 -14.29 18.32
N THR A 64 13.94 -13.77 18.03
CA THR A 64 14.39 -13.52 16.65
C THR A 64 14.60 -14.82 15.88
N ILE A 65 15.20 -15.83 16.52
CA ILE A 65 15.38 -17.17 15.96
C ILE A 65 14.02 -17.82 15.70
N ALA A 66 13.12 -17.79 16.69
CA ALA A 66 11.77 -18.34 16.54
C ALA A 66 10.98 -17.66 15.42
N ALA A 67 11.13 -16.34 15.27
CA ALA A 67 10.49 -15.57 14.20
C ALA A 67 11.00 -15.97 12.81
N LEU A 68 12.31 -16.12 12.63
CA LEU A 68 12.87 -16.55 11.34
C LEU A 68 12.47 -18.00 11.00
N VAL A 69 12.61 -18.94 11.95
CA VAL A 69 12.24 -20.36 11.74
C VAL A 69 10.74 -20.48 11.48
N GLY A 70 9.91 -19.82 12.30
CA GLY A 70 8.46 -19.80 12.13
C GLY A 70 8.05 -19.22 10.78
N GLY A 71 8.70 -18.13 10.34
CA GLY A 71 8.50 -17.55 9.02
C GLY A 71 8.84 -18.52 7.89
N ALA A 72 9.99 -19.19 7.99
CA ALA A 72 10.41 -20.18 7.00
C ALA A 72 9.41 -21.34 6.89
N VAL A 73 9.00 -21.91 8.02
CA VAL A 73 8.02 -23.02 8.07
C VAL A 73 6.66 -22.57 7.54
N ARG A 74 6.21 -21.37 7.88
CA ARG A 74 4.95 -20.79 7.37
C ARG A 74 4.97 -20.65 5.85
N SER A 75 6.08 -20.13 5.31
CA SER A 75 6.31 -19.96 3.87
C SER A 75 6.25 -21.29 3.13
N ASP A 76 6.96 -22.30 3.64
CA ASP A 76 7.00 -23.63 3.03
C ASP A 76 5.61 -24.30 3.00
N ARG A 77 4.83 -24.19 4.09
CA ARG A 77 3.45 -24.68 4.13
C ARG A 77 2.54 -24.02 3.10
N ASP A 78 2.65 -22.71 2.92
CA ASP A 78 1.82 -22.01 1.93
C ASP A 78 2.26 -22.30 0.50
N TRP A 79 3.55 -22.40 0.22
CA TRP A 79 4.04 -22.85 -1.08
C TRP A 79 3.63 -24.30 -1.38
N ALA A 80 3.66 -25.18 -0.38
CA ALA A 80 3.19 -26.55 -0.51
C ALA A 80 1.68 -26.60 -0.78
N GLY A 81 0.89 -25.69 -0.21
CA GLY A 81 -0.54 -25.56 -0.47
C GLY A 81 -0.90 -24.84 -1.78
N ALA A 82 0.07 -24.23 -2.48
CA ALA A 82 -0.17 -23.36 -3.63
C ALA A 82 -0.33 -24.12 -4.97
N HIS A 83 -1.09 -25.20 -4.96
CA HIS A 83 -1.39 -25.99 -6.17
C HIS A 83 -2.88 -26.35 -6.22
N LEU A 84 -3.38 -26.52 -7.44
CA LEU A 84 -4.75 -26.96 -7.66
C LEU A 84 -4.95 -28.39 -7.11
N ARG A 85 -5.93 -28.57 -6.23
CA ARG A 85 -6.29 -29.87 -5.66
C ARG A 85 -7.25 -30.63 -6.56
N HIS A 86 -8.19 -29.93 -7.21
CA HIS A 86 -9.22 -30.54 -8.06
C HIS A 86 -9.05 -30.12 -9.52
N ALA A 87 -8.66 -31.08 -10.36
CA ALA A 87 -8.55 -30.91 -11.81
C ALA A 87 -9.65 -31.71 -12.52
N ASP A 88 -10.85 -31.15 -12.55
CA ASP A 88 -12.10 -31.79 -12.95
C ASP A 88 -13.06 -30.77 -13.60
N SER A 89 -14.15 -31.28 -14.19
CA SER A 89 -15.24 -30.45 -14.69
C SER A 89 -16.04 -29.88 -13.53
N TYR A 90 -16.22 -28.56 -13.50
CA TYR A 90 -16.99 -27.85 -12.48
C TYR A 90 -18.22 -27.19 -13.10
N THR A 91 -19.35 -27.26 -12.39
CA THR A 91 -20.57 -26.52 -12.72
C THR A 91 -21.18 -26.00 -11.43
N GLY A 92 -21.29 -24.69 -11.29
CA GLY A 92 -21.83 -24.08 -10.08
C GLY A 92 -21.50 -22.61 -9.93
N TRP A 93 -21.82 -22.08 -8.75
CA TRP A 93 -21.47 -20.71 -8.36
C TRP A 93 -19.99 -20.59 -8.04
N ALA A 94 -19.35 -19.54 -8.56
CA ALA A 94 -17.97 -19.21 -8.27
C ALA A 94 -17.88 -17.77 -7.79
N GLN A 95 -17.19 -17.53 -6.68
CA GLN A 95 -17.09 -16.19 -6.12
C GLN A 95 -16.05 -15.37 -6.90
N VAL A 96 -16.36 -14.16 -7.34
CA VAL A 96 -15.40 -13.28 -7.98
C VAL A 96 -14.49 -12.66 -6.91
N VAL A 97 -13.18 -12.92 -6.99
CA VAL A 97 -12.21 -12.51 -5.96
C VAL A 97 -11.69 -11.09 -6.21
N ALA A 98 -11.45 -10.74 -7.47
CA ALA A 98 -10.93 -9.44 -7.90
C ALA A 98 -11.81 -8.86 -9.01
N ASP A 99 -11.78 -7.54 -9.17
CA ASP A 99 -12.51 -6.90 -10.27
C ASP A 99 -11.97 -7.42 -11.63
N PRO A 100 -12.85 -7.66 -12.62
CA PRO A 100 -12.45 -8.12 -13.94
C PRO A 100 -11.48 -7.14 -14.60
N ALA A 101 -10.36 -7.66 -15.13
CA ALA A 101 -9.35 -6.86 -15.81
C ALA A 101 -9.42 -7.09 -17.32
N VAL A 102 -9.58 -6.02 -18.10
CA VAL A 102 -9.66 -6.07 -19.57
C VAL A 102 -8.26 -5.96 -20.16
N TYR A 103 -7.89 -6.90 -21.04
CA TYR A 103 -6.64 -6.90 -21.80
C TYR A 103 -6.93 -7.09 -23.29
N GLY A 104 -6.99 -5.99 -24.04
CA GLY A 104 -7.35 -6.04 -25.46
C GLY A 104 -8.74 -6.65 -25.66
N SER A 105 -8.82 -7.78 -26.36
CA SER A 105 -10.06 -8.52 -26.60
C SER A 105 -10.42 -9.54 -25.50
N GLY A 106 -9.51 -9.80 -24.55
CA GLY A 106 -9.71 -10.74 -23.46
C GLY A 106 -10.11 -10.07 -22.15
N LEU A 107 -10.95 -10.75 -21.37
CA LEU A 107 -11.29 -10.39 -20.00
C LEU A 107 -10.69 -11.43 -19.05
N ARG A 108 -9.81 -11.00 -18.15
CA ARG A 108 -9.33 -11.84 -17.07
C ARG A 108 -10.27 -11.70 -15.88
N LEU A 109 -10.79 -12.82 -15.42
CA LEU A 109 -11.62 -12.92 -14.23
C LEU A 109 -10.95 -13.92 -13.27
N THR A 110 -10.82 -13.55 -12.00
CA THR A 110 -10.31 -14.46 -10.97
C THR A 110 -11.47 -14.87 -10.08
N VAL A 111 -11.77 -16.16 -10.03
CA VAL A 111 -12.86 -16.73 -9.24
C VAL A 111 -12.35 -17.67 -8.17
N GLU A 112 -13.09 -17.83 -7.08
CA GLU A 112 -12.85 -18.79 -6.00
C GLU A 112 -13.95 -19.85 -6.02
N ILE A 113 -13.53 -21.11 -6.07
CA ILE A 113 -14.38 -22.29 -6.07
C ILE A 113 -13.81 -23.23 -5.01
N ASP A 114 -14.62 -23.63 -4.02
CA ASP A 114 -14.22 -24.53 -2.94
C ASP A 114 -12.95 -24.08 -2.17
N GLY A 115 -12.74 -22.76 -2.06
CA GLY A 115 -11.55 -22.16 -1.43
C GLY A 115 -10.30 -22.14 -2.33
N GLU A 116 -10.42 -22.55 -3.59
CA GLU A 116 -9.34 -22.51 -4.59
C GLU A 116 -9.57 -21.37 -5.57
N ARG A 117 -8.60 -20.46 -5.69
CA ARG A 117 -8.71 -19.36 -6.67
C ARG A 117 -8.19 -19.79 -8.02
N LEU A 118 -8.94 -19.47 -9.06
CA LEU A 118 -8.74 -19.87 -10.43
C LEU A 118 -8.81 -18.63 -11.32
N ASP A 119 -7.83 -18.47 -12.21
CA ASP A 119 -7.92 -17.47 -13.27
C ASP A 119 -8.72 -18.03 -14.44
N THR A 120 -9.63 -17.25 -15.00
CA THR A 120 -10.31 -17.55 -16.26
C THR A 120 -10.13 -16.41 -17.25
N TRP A 121 -9.93 -16.77 -18.51
CA TRP A 121 -9.82 -15.83 -19.61
C TRP A 121 -11.04 -15.98 -20.49
N LEU A 122 -11.85 -14.93 -20.56
CA LEU A 122 -13.10 -14.89 -21.30
C LEU A 122 -12.94 -14.04 -22.56
N TYR A 123 -13.49 -14.53 -23.66
CA TYR A 123 -13.41 -13.88 -24.97
C TYR A 123 -14.81 -13.82 -25.62
N GLY A 124 -14.96 -12.96 -26.62
CA GLY A 124 -16.20 -12.88 -27.40
C GLY A 124 -17.43 -12.54 -26.53
N ALA A 125 -18.51 -13.31 -26.69
CA ALA A 125 -19.77 -13.11 -25.97
C ALA A 125 -19.69 -13.44 -24.47
N LEU A 126 -18.81 -14.38 -24.08
CA LEU A 126 -18.63 -14.81 -22.69
C LEU A 126 -18.11 -13.68 -21.79
N ARG A 127 -17.57 -12.61 -22.36
CA ARG A 127 -17.07 -11.45 -21.60
C ARG A 127 -18.15 -10.45 -21.20
N ASN A 128 -19.29 -10.41 -21.90
CA ASN A 128 -20.21 -9.28 -21.83
C ASN A 128 -20.82 -9.13 -20.44
N ARG A 129 -21.40 -10.21 -19.89
CA ARG A 129 -21.96 -10.19 -18.52
C ARG A 129 -20.88 -10.05 -17.45
N PRO A 130 -19.77 -10.82 -17.49
CA PRO A 130 -18.77 -10.76 -16.43
C PRO A 130 -18.00 -9.44 -16.37
N SER A 131 -17.98 -8.65 -17.46
CA SER A 131 -17.30 -7.34 -17.48
C SER A 131 -17.89 -6.32 -16.49
N GLN A 132 -19.12 -6.53 -16.01
CA GLN A 132 -19.79 -5.63 -15.07
C GLN A 132 -19.79 -6.15 -13.63
N VAL A 133 -19.33 -7.38 -13.43
CA VAL A 133 -19.29 -8.03 -12.12
C VAL A 133 -18.20 -7.38 -11.26
N GLN A 134 -18.44 -7.32 -9.96
CA GLN A 134 -17.50 -6.76 -8.99
C GLN A 134 -17.07 -7.84 -8.00
N SER A 135 -15.88 -7.67 -7.43
CA SER A 135 -15.41 -8.65 -6.45
C SER A 135 -16.31 -8.76 -5.23
N GLY A 136 -16.46 -10.00 -4.76
CA GLY A 136 -17.37 -10.50 -3.75
C GLY A 136 -18.72 -11.01 -4.29
N GLU A 137 -19.09 -10.69 -5.53
CA GLU A 137 -20.27 -11.25 -6.22
C GLU A 137 -19.99 -12.69 -6.67
N TYR A 138 -21.03 -13.50 -6.89
CA TYR A 138 -20.89 -14.84 -7.43
C TYR A 138 -21.35 -14.87 -8.88
N VAL A 139 -20.67 -15.65 -9.69
CA VAL A 139 -21.03 -15.92 -11.09
C VAL A 139 -21.28 -17.41 -11.25
N TRP A 140 -22.35 -17.77 -11.94
CA TRP A 140 -22.55 -19.15 -12.35
C TRP A 140 -21.61 -19.48 -13.49
N VAL A 141 -20.79 -20.51 -13.32
CA VAL A 141 -19.80 -20.94 -14.31
C VAL A 141 -19.88 -22.44 -14.56
N GLN A 142 -19.62 -22.82 -15.80
CA GLN A 142 -19.41 -24.21 -16.22
C GLN A 142 -18.12 -24.30 -17.02
N GLY A 143 -17.28 -25.30 -16.71
CA GLY A 143 -16.05 -25.56 -17.45
C GLY A 143 -15.05 -26.42 -16.68
N ASP A 144 -13.82 -26.50 -17.19
CA ASP A 144 -12.77 -27.37 -16.63
C ASP A 144 -11.81 -26.61 -15.71
N ARG A 145 -11.57 -27.16 -14.50
CA ARG A 145 -10.46 -26.74 -13.63
C ARG A 145 -9.17 -27.42 -14.09
N ARG A 146 -8.14 -26.63 -14.43
CA ARG A 146 -6.86 -27.13 -14.93
C ARG A 146 -5.67 -26.52 -14.18
N PRO A 147 -4.58 -27.28 -13.96
CA PRO A 147 -3.39 -26.75 -13.33
C PRO A 147 -2.73 -25.68 -14.19
N MET A 148 -2.10 -24.70 -13.54
CA MET A 148 -1.41 -23.62 -14.23
C MET A 148 -0.05 -24.11 -14.77
N ARG A 149 0.07 -24.28 -16.09
CA ARG A 149 1.33 -24.74 -16.73
C ARG A 149 2.43 -23.70 -16.74
N SER A 150 2.09 -22.43 -17.01
CA SER A 150 3.06 -21.34 -17.11
C SER A 150 2.72 -20.21 -16.12
N GLY A 151 3.74 -19.65 -15.49
CA GLY A 151 3.55 -18.57 -14.51
C GLY A 151 2.90 -19.01 -13.19
N ALA A 152 2.82 -20.32 -12.89
CA ALA A 152 2.27 -20.87 -11.64
C ALA A 152 2.81 -20.16 -10.40
N ARG A 153 4.13 -19.94 -10.34
CA ARG A 153 4.75 -19.20 -9.23
C ARG A 153 4.22 -17.78 -9.08
N ARG A 154 4.04 -17.03 -10.17
CA ARG A 154 3.49 -15.65 -10.12
C ARG A 154 2.02 -15.62 -9.76
N ALA A 155 1.28 -16.66 -10.12
CA ALA A 155 -0.13 -16.82 -9.79
C ALA A 155 -0.33 -17.23 -8.33
N ALA A 156 0.50 -18.15 -7.83
CA ALA A 156 0.54 -18.57 -6.42
C ALA A 156 0.74 -17.39 -5.48
N LEU A 157 1.57 -16.40 -5.84
CA LEU A 157 1.72 -15.15 -5.08
C LEU A 157 0.43 -14.32 -4.93
N ARG A 158 -0.58 -14.56 -5.78
CA ARG A 158 -1.92 -13.96 -5.70
C ARG A 158 -2.95 -14.94 -5.13
N HIS A 159 -2.48 -16.04 -4.55
CA HIS A 159 -3.26 -17.19 -4.12
C HIS A 159 -4.08 -17.85 -5.25
N VAL A 160 -3.63 -17.72 -6.50
CA VAL A 160 -4.26 -18.39 -7.65
C VAL A 160 -3.59 -19.74 -7.91
N MET A 161 -4.39 -20.80 -7.78
CA MET A 161 -3.97 -22.21 -7.75
C MET A 161 -4.01 -22.87 -9.12
N GLY A 162 -4.85 -22.36 -10.03
CA GLY A 162 -5.05 -22.95 -11.35
C GLY A 162 -5.76 -22.01 -12.33
N ARG A 163 -6.21 -22.60 -13.43
CA ARG A 163 -7.00 -21.95 -14.46
C ARG A 163 -8.36 -22.62 -14.57
N LEU A 164 -9.41 -21.82 -14.69
CA LEU A 164 -10.73 -22.28 -15.10
C LEU A 164 -10.90 -21.99 -16.60
N GLN A 165 -11.05 -23.03 -17.41
CA GLN A 165 -11.47 -22.89 -18.80
C GLN A 165 -12.99 -22.88 -18.82
N ALA A 166 -13.59 -21.69 -18.78
CA ALA A 166 -15.04 -21.53 -18.70
C ALA A 166 -15.68 -21.63 -20.09
N ASP A 167 -16.65 -22.52 -20.23
CA ASP A 167 -17.45 -22.70 -21.43
C ASP A 167 -18.73 -21.88 -21.37
N VAL A 168 -19.30 -21.72 -20.16
CA VAL A 168 -20.50 -20.91 -19.90
C VAL A 168 -20.26 -20.02 -18.69
N VAL A 169 -20.66 -18.75 -18.81
CA VAL A 169 -20.80 -17.83 -17.68
C VAL A 169 -22.20 -17.21 -17.74
N ALA A 170 -22.98 -17.44 -16.69
CA ALA A 170 -24.41 -17.13 -16.68
C ALA A 170 -24.76 -16.08 -15.61
N ASP A 171 -25.60 -16.45 -14.65
CA ASP A 171 -26.20 -15.53 -13.68
C ASP A 171 -25.20 -14.98 -12.69
N VAL A 172 -25.57 -13.86 -12.06
CA VAL A 172 -24.76 -13.14 -11.07
C VAL A 172 -25.55 -13.02 -9.78
N ASP A 173 -25.01 -13.54 -8.69
CA ASP A 173 -25.54 -13.30 -7.34
C ASP A 173 -24.74 -12.18 -6.66
N PRO A 174 -25.42 -11.19 -6.04
CA PRO A 174 -24.78 -10.00 -5.49
C PRO A 174 -23.96 -10.26 -4.21
N GLY A 175 -23.93 -11.48 -3.69
CA GLY A 175 -23.08 -11.91 -2.59
C GLY A 175 -23.54 -11.41 -1.21
N SER A 176 -22.60 -11.36 -0.26
CA SER A 176 -22.88 -11.02 1.15
C SER A 176 -23.43 -9.59 1.35
N ALA A 177 -24.09 -9.33 2.48
CA ALA A 177 -24.61 -7.98 2.79
C ALA A 177 -23.52 -6.89 2.75
N LEU A 178 -22.32 -7.19 3.25
CA LEU A 178 -21.17 -6.27 3.22
C LEU A 178 -20.70 -6.01 1.78
N THR A 179 -20.59 -7.07 0.97
CA THR A 179 -20.27 -6.98 -0.47
C THR A 179 -21.28 -6.11 -1.18
N ARG A 180 -22.57 -6.36 -0.99
CA ARG A 180 -23.66 -5.60 -1.61
C ARG A 180 -23.59 -4.13 -1.25
N ALA A 181 -23.33 -3.81 0.02
CA ALA A 181 -23.17 -2.43 0.48
C ALA A 181 -21.95 -1.76 -0.16
N SER A 182 -20.80 -2.44 -0.19
CA SER A 182 -19.55 -1.96 -0.79
C SER A 182 -19.71 -1.71 -2.30
N ASN A 183 -20.20 -2.68 -3.06
CA ASN A 183 -20.40 -2.57 -4.51
C ASN A 183 -21.49 -1.55 -4.86
N ARG A 184 -22.49 -1.35 -4.00
CA ARG A 184 -23.48 -0.26 -4.17
C ARG A 184 -22.83 1.10 -3.98
N LEU A 185 -21.97 1.25 -2.97
CA LEU A 185 -21.24 2.50 -2.75
C LEU A 185 -20.30 2.80 -3.93
N ARG A 186 -19.49 1.82 -4.37
CA ARG A 186 -18.60 1.99 -5.53
C ARG A 186 -19.36 2.40 -6.79
N ARG A 187 -20.49 1.74 -7.08
CA ARG A 187 -21.36 2.12 -8.21
C ARG A 187 -21.92 3.53 -8.09
N ARG A 188 -22.34 3.96 -6.90
CA ARG A 188 -22.85 5.32 -6.67
C ARG A 188 -21.77 6.39 -6.86
N LEU A 189 -20.60 6.19 -6.26
CA LEU A 189 -19.48 7.12 -6.37
C LEU A 189 -19.00 7.25 -7.82
N ARG A 190 -18.90 6.11 -8.52
CA ARG A 190 -18.57 6.06 -9.94
C ARG A 190 -19.62 6.76 -10.80
N GLY A 191 -20.90 6.48 -10.60
CA GLY A 191 -21.97 7.13 -11.36
C GLY A 191 -22.02 8.65 -11.14
N ALA A 192 -21.74 9.11 -9.92
CA ALA A 192 -21.62 10.54 -9.62
C ALA A 192 -20.41 11.18 -10.33
N ALA A 193 -19.29 10.47 -10.42
CA ALA A 193 -18.12 10.92 -11.16
C ALA A 193 -18.39 10.96 -12.68
N GLU A 194 -18.93 9.90 -13.26
CA GLU A 194 -19.26 9.80 -14.69
C GLU A 194 -20.28 10.88 -15.12
N ALA A 195 -21.19 11.28 -14.22
CA ALA A 195 -22.14 12.36 -14.48
C ALA A 195 -21.55 13.78 -14.38
N ALA A 196 -20.41 13.95 -13.70
CA ALA A 196 -19.83 15.26 -13.39
C ALA A 196 -18.59 15.61 -14.21
N MET A 197 -17.85 14.62 -14.72
CA MET A 197 -16.57 14.82 -15.39
C MET A 197 -16.37 13.88 -16.61
N PRO A 198 -15.46 14.23 -17.53
CA PRO A 198 -15.12 13.36 -18.67
C PRO A 198 -14.59 11.99 -18.24
N ALA A 199 -14.67 10.99 -19.13
CA ALA A 199 -14.34 9.60 -18.81
C ALA A 199 -12.95 9.39 -18.19
N ALA A 200 -11.92 10.07 -18.69
CA ALA A 200 -10.56 9.97 -18.15
C ALA A 200 -10.43 10.55 -16.73
N ASP A 201 -11.03 11.72 -16.50
CA ASP A 201 -11.03 12.36 -15.19
C ASP A 201 -11.88 11.56 -14.19
N SER A 202 -13.01 11.00 -14.62
CA SER A 202 -13.84 10.11 -13.80
C SER A 202 -13.08 8.86 -13.39
N ALA A 203 -12.34 8.25 -14.31
CA ALA A 203 -11.51 7.08 -14.01
C ALA A 203 -10.42 7.42 -12.99
N LEU A 204 -9.74 8.56 -13.17
CA LEU A 204 -8.74 9.05 -12.21
C LEU A 204 -9.35 9.34 -10.83
N PHE A 205 -10.52 9.97 -10.77
CA PHE A 205 -11.22 10.23 -9.52
C PHE A 205 -11.55 8.91 -8.80
N THR A 206 -12.05 7.90 -9.53
CA THR A 206 -12.31 6.59 -8.93
C THR A 206 -11.03 5.85 -8.54
N GLY A 207 -9.92 6.02 -9.26
CA GLY A 207 -8.59 5.55 -8.86
C GLY A 207 -8.14 6.19 -7.54
N LEU A 208 -8.17 7.52 -7.45
CA LEU A 208 -7.76 8.28 -6.27
C LEU A 208 -8.60 7.93 -5.02
N VAL A 209 -9.91 7.82 -5.18
CA VAL A 209 -10.85 7.67 -4.05
C VAL A 209 -11.09 6.22 -3.67
N LEU A 210 -11.27 5.34 -4.65
CA LEU A 210 -11.66 3.94 -4.47
C LEU A 210 -10.54 2.93 -4.76
N GLY A 211 -9.49 3.34 -5.48
CA GLY A 211 -8.49 2.42 -6.00
C GLY A 211 -8.86 1.73 -7.28
N ASP A 212 -9.84 2.26 -7.99
CA ASP A 212 -10.36 1.63 -9.19
C ASP A 212 -9.60 2.13 -10.41
N ASP A 213 -8.47 1.47 -10.69
CA ASP A 213 -7.58 1.79 -11.82
C ASP A 213 -7.98 1.06 -13.12
N ALA A 214 -8.98 0.17 -13.07
CA ALA A 214 -9.34 -0.73 -14.17
C ALA A 214 -9.79 0.00 -15.46
N ARG A 215 -10.18 1.27 -15.35
CA ARG A 215 -10.70 2.10 -16.45
C ARG A 215 -9.80 3.27 -16.78
N GLU A 216 -8.64 3.37 -16.15
CA GLU A 216 -7.68 4.43 -16.47
C GLU A 216 -7.10 4.18 -17.88
N PRO A 217 -7.14 5.18 -18.77
CA PRO A 217 -6.59 5.02 -20.10
C PRO A 217 -5.06 4.88 -20.01
N VAL A 218 -4.49 4.07 -20.90
CA VAL A 218 -3.06 3.71 -20.87
C VAL A 218 -2.13 4.93 -20.89
N TRP A 219 -2.49 5.99 -21.63
CA TRP A 219 -1.71 7.23 -21.70
C TRP A 219 -1.65 7.94 -20.34
N LEU A 220 -2.76 7.93 -19.58
CA LEU A 220 -2.81 8.55 -18.25
C LEU A 220 -1.93 7.77 -17.27
N VAL A 221 -2.02 6.44 -17.31
CA VAL A 221 -1.17 5.56 -16.49
C VAL A 221 0.32 5.80 -16.80
N ASP A 222 0.68 6.01 -18.07
CA ASP A 222 2.06 6.30 -18.47
C ASP A 222 2.54 7.68 -17.96
N ASP A 223 1.71 8.72 -18.06
CA ASP A 223 2.00 10.05 -17.52
C ASP A 223 2.25 10.01 -16.00
N PHE A 224 1.42 9.25 -15.26
CA PHE A 224 1.61 9.06 -13.82
C PHE A 224 2.88 8.26 -13.49
N ARG A 225 3.27 7.30 -14.34
CA ARG A 225 4.54 6.57 -14.18
C ARG A 225 5.74 7.46 -14.44
N ARG A 226 5.71 8.28 -15.48
CA ARG A 226 6.81 9.21 -15.82
C ARG A 226 6.95 10.33 -14.80
N SER A 227 5.86 10.80 -14.22
CA SER A 227 5.88 11.84 -13.19
C SER A 227 6.19 11.34 -11.78
N GLY A 228 6.32 10.01 -11.57
CA GLY A 228 6.51 9.42 -10.24
C GLY A 228 5.26 9.49 -9.34
N LEU A 229 4.10 9.76 -9.92
CA LEU A 229 2.81 9.89 -9.23
C LEU A 229 1.97 8.60 -9.24
N SER A 230 2.45 7.48 -9.79
CA SER A 230 1.69 6.21 -9.83
C SER A 230 1.18 5.70 -8.49
N HIS A 231 1.76 6.15 -7.38
CA HIS A 231 1.26 5.82 -6.04
C HIS A 231 -0.06 6.51 -5.69
N LEU A 232 -0.51 7.49 -6.49
CA LEU A 232 -1.79 8.18 -6.36
C LEU A 232 -2.92 7.45 -7.11
N THR A 233 -2.63 6.78 -8.22
CA THR A 233 -3.65 6.04 -8.99
C THR A 233 -4.03 4.72 -8.32
N ALA A 234 -3.11 4.13 -7.54
CA ALA A 234 -3.41 3.04 -6.62
C ALA A 234 -3.82 3.57 -5.24
N VAL A 235 -4.68 2.84 -4.49
CA VAL A 235 -5.04 3.25 -3.12
C VAL A 235 -3.79 3.28 -2.25
N SER A 236 -3.41 4.49 -1.87
CA SER A 236 -2.29 4.69 -0.98
C SER A 236 -2.71 4.52 0.50
N GLY A 237 -1.74 4.22 1.36
CA GLY A 237 -1.96 4.20 2.81
C GLY A 237 -2.42 5.56 3.37
N GLN A 238 -2.21 6.65 2.63
CA GLN A 238 -2.65 7.99 3.00
C GLN A 238 -4.18 8.10 3.00
N ASN A 239 -4.89 7.33 2.16
CA ASN A 239 -6.34 7.32 2.09
C ASN A 239 -6.96 6.87 3.43
N VAL A 240 -6.33 5.92 4.13
CA VAL A 240 -6.72 5.53 5.49
C VAL A 240 -6.58 6.70 6.46
N GLY A 241 -5.47 7.45 6.36
CA GLY A 241 -5.24 8.65 7.18
C GLY A 241 -6.31 9.72 6.95
N PHE A 242 -6.66 10.00 5.69
CA PHE A 242 -7.71 10.97 5.36
C PHE A 242 -9.10 10.51 5.78
N LEU A 243 -9.41 9.22 5.61
CA LEU A 243 -10.66 8.65 6.11
C LEU A 243 -10.81 8.89 7.61
N LEU A 244 -9.76 8.60 8.39
CA LEU A 244 -9.76 8.80 9.83
C LEU A 244 -9.84 10.28 10.20
N LEU A 245 -9.18 11.16 9.44
CA LEU A 245 -9.27 12.61 9.62
C LEU A 245 -10.69 13.12 9.36
N ALA A 246 -11.35 12.65 8.30
CA ALA A 246 -12.73 12.98 7.96
C ALA A 246 -13.72 12.53 9.04
N ALA A 247 -13.51 11.33 9.57
CA ALA A 247 -14.36 10.75 10.61
C ALA A 247 -14.07 11.30 12.01
N MET A 248 -12.92 11.93 12.22
CA MET A 248 -12.44 12.40 13.52
C MET A 248 -13.46 13.26 14.29
N PRO A 249 -14.16 14.26 13.68
CA PRO A 249 -15.13 15.09 14.41
C PRO A 249 -16.28 14.27 15.01
N LEU A 250 -16.72 13.21 14.33
CA LEU A 250 -17.76 12.30 14.82
C LEU A 250 -17.19 11.34 15.86
N LEU A 251 -16.03 10.73 15.58
CA LEU A 251 -15.37 9.78 16.47
C LEU A 251 -15.00 10.39 17.83
N ARG A 252 -14.65 11.68 17.88
CA ARG A 252 -14.31 12.39 19.13
C ARG A 252 -15.50 12.58 20.08
N ARG A 253 -16.74 12.45 19.59
CA ARG A 253 -17.96 12.53 20.42
C ARG A 253 -18.23 11.23 21.19
N LEU A 254 -17.58 10.13 20.81
CA LEU A 254 -17.76 8.82 21.43
C LEU A 254 -16.82 8.62 22.62
N ARG A 255 -17.25 7.81 23.60
CA ARG A 255 -16.40 7.37 24.73
C ARG A 255 -15.19 6.55 24.20
N PRO A 256 -14.05 6.50 24.91
CA PRO A 256 -12.80 5.91 24.39
C PRO A 256 -12.92 4.50 23.80
N TRP A 257 -13.67 3.60 24.45
CA TRP A 257 -13.89 2.23 23.96
C TRP A 257 -14.72 2.18 22.67
N TRP A 258 -15.85 2.90 22.64
CA TRP A 258 -16.71 2.99 21.47
C TRP A 258 -16.03 3.70 20.30
N ARG A 259 -15.21 4.71 20.60
CA ARG A 259 -14.37 5.38 19.61
C ARG A 259 -13.39 4.39 18.97
N TRP A 260 -12.75 3.53 19.76
CA TRP A 260 -11.86 2.48 19.24
C TRP A 260 -12.61 1.47 18.38
N ALA A 261 -13.73 0.93 18.87
CA ALA A 261 -14.54 -0.01 18.10
C ALA A 261 -15.01 0.59 16.76
N ALA A 262 -15.49 1.84 16.77
CA ALA A 262 -15.89 2.56 15.56
C ALA A 262 -14.70 2.81 14.61
N THR A 263 -13.52 3.10 15.15
CA THR A 263 -12.29 3.31 14.36
C THR A 263 -11.86 2.00 13.67
N VAL A 264 -11.84 0.89 14.41
CA VAL A 264 -11.51 -0.44 13.86
C VAL A 264 -12.54 -0.87 12.82
N GLY A 265 -13.84 -0.69 13.09
CA GLY A 265 -14.91 -0.99 12.15
C GLY A 265 -14.81 -0.16 10.86
N LEU A 266 -14.52 1.14 10.97
CA LEU A 266 -14.35 2.03 9.82
C LEU A 266 -13.13 1.64 8.97
N ILE A 267 -12.00 1.29 9.59
CA ILE A 267 -10.81 0.82 8.90
C ILE A 267 -11.09 -0.51 8.19
N GLY A 268 -11.70 -1.47 8.88
CA GLY A 268 -12.04 -2.78 8.30
C GLY A 268 -13.01 -2.65 7.13
N TRP A 269 -14.00 -1.76 7.25
CA TRP A 269 -14.91 -1.43 6.17
C TRP A 269 -14.19 -0.81 4.96
N PHE A 270 -13.28 0.13 5.20
CA PHE A 270 -12.50 0.75 4.12
C PHE A 270 -11.55 -0.25 3.44
N MET A 271 -10.91 -1.13 4.21
CA MET A 271 -10.08 -2.20 3.65
C MET A 271 -10.89 -3.14 2.75
N ALA A 272 -12.12 -3.46 3.14
CA ALA A 272 -13.04 -4.23 2.29
C ALA A 272 -13.47 -3.46 1.03
N LEU A 273 -13.69 -2.14 1.15
CA LEU A 273 -14.04 -1.27 0.03
C LEU A 273 -12.91 -1.21 -1.02
N THR A 274 -11.66 -1.16 -0.56
CA THR A 274 -10.45 -1.10 -1.39
C THR A 274 -9.83 -2.47 -1.67
N ARG A 275 -10.62 -3.55 -1.56
CA ARG A 275 -10.22 -4.95 -1.87
C ARG A 275 -8.92 -5.43 -1.22
N PHE A 276 -8.62 -5.00 0.00
CA PHE A 276 -7.43 -5.39 0.75
C PHE A 276 -6.10 -5.16 0.02
N GLU A 277 -5.98 -4.03 -0.70
CA GLU A 277 -4.72 -3.57 -1.29
C GLU A 277 -3.56 -3.63 -0.26
N PRO A 278 -2.36 -4.19 -0.59
CA PRO A 278 -1.26 -4.34 0.37
C PRO A 278 -0.86 -3.05 1.09
N SER A 279 -0.90 -1.91 0.40
CA SER A 279 -0.60 -0.59 0.96
C SER A 279 -1.63 -0.14 2.00
N VAL A 280 -2.91 -0.45 1.77
CA VAL A 280 -4.04 -0.14 2.66
C VAL A 280 -4.07 -1.11 3.83
N LEU A 281 -3.82 -2.41 3.61
CA LEU A 281 -3.66 -3.41 4.66
C LEU A 281 -2.66 -2.95 5.71
N ARG A 282 -1.46 -2.54 5.28
CA ARG A 282 -0.42 -2.04 6.20
C ARG A 282 -0.86 -0.76 6.91
N ALA A 283 -1.38 0.22 6.18
CA ALA A 283 -1.83 1.47 6.81
C ALA A 283 -2.98 1.25 7.80
N GLY A 284 -3.92 0.36 7.48
CA GLY A 284 -5.03 -0.05 8.33
C GLY A 284 -4.56 -0.75 9.59
N VAL A 285 -3.66 -1.73 9.47
CA VAL A 285 -3.06 -2.42 10.64
C VAL A 285 -2.29 -1.43 11.52
N MET A 286 -1.47 -0.54 10.93
CA MET A 286 -0.78 0.49 11.69
C MET A 286 -1.76 1.43 12.43
N ALA A 287 -2.87 1.82 11.78
CA ALA A 287 -3.89 2.66 12.38
C ALA A 287 -4.65 1.95 13.52
N VAL A 288 -4.97 0.67 13.36
CA VAL A 288 -5.58 -0.16 14.42
C VAL A 288 -4.62 -0.31 15.61
N LEU A 289 -3.34 -0.57 15.36
CA LEU A 289 -2.31 -0.65 16.41
C LEU A 289 -2.15 0.69 17.13
N ALA A 290 -2.12 1.80 16.40
CA ALA A 290 -2.04 3.15 16.97
C ALA A 290 -3.28 3.49 17.83
N ALA A 291 -4.49 3.18 17.33
CA ALA A 291 -5.73 3.38 18.07
C ALA A 291 -5.76 2.53 19.35
N THR A 292 -5.30 1.28 19.28
CA THR A 292 -5.22 0.36 20.42
C THR A 292 -4.21 0.83 21.46
N ALA A 293 -3.04 1.30 21.01
CA ALA A 293 -2.02 1.88 21.89
C ALA A 293 -2.56 3.12 22.63
N HIS A 294 -3.30 3.99 21.91
CA HIS A 294 -3.91 5.18 22.48
C HIS A 294 -4.92 4.86 23.59
N VAL A 295 -5.82 3.88 23.39
CA VAL A 295 -6.79 3.47 24.43
C VAL A 295 -6.10 2.84 25.64
N ARG A 296 -4.98 2.14 25.43
CA ARG A 296 -4.17 1.56 26.52
C ARG A 296 -3.26 2.59 27.21
N GLY A 297 -3.31 3.87 26.84
CA GLY A 297 -2.44 4.92 27.38
C GLY A 297 -0.96 4.75 27.01
N ARG A 298 -0.64 3.95 26.00
CA ARG A 298 0.74 3.70 25.55
C ARG A 298 1.07 4.57 24.35
N GLN A 299 2.26 5.16 24.34
CA GLN A 299 2.82 5.79 23.15
C GLN A 299 3.60 4.73 22.36
N ALA A 300 3.24 4.53 21.10
CA ALA A 300 3.98 3.67 20.18
C ALA A 300 4.66 4.56 19.13
N THR A 301 5.96 4.37 18.94
CA THR A 301 6.69 5.08 17.90
C THR A 301 6.26 4.59 16.51
N PRO A 302 6.33 5.43 15.46
CA PRO A 302 6.00 5.02 14.10
C PRO A 302 6.79 3.81 13.62
N VAL A 303 8.07 3.71 13.99
CA VAL A 303 8.94 2.57 13.66
C VAL A 303 8.43 1.29 14.31
N ARG A 304 8.06 1.33 15.60
CA ARG A 304 7.49 0.17 16.29
C ARG A 304 6.18 -0.28 15.64
N LEU A 305 5.29 0.66 15.30
CA LEU A 305 4.03 0.38 14.62
C LEU A 305 4.25 -0.27 13.25
N LEU A 306 5.21 0.23 12.48
CA LEU A 306 5.58 -0.34 11.18
C LEU A 306 6.11 -1.77 11.33
N SER A 307 7.04 -2.00 12.26
CA SER A 307 7.62 -3.33 12.49
C SER A 307 6.57 -4.35 12.94
N LEU A 308 5.68 -3.97 13.86
CA LEU A 308 4.57 -4.82 14.29
C LEU A 308 3.57 -5.10 13.16
N ALA A 309 3.24 -4.08 12.35
CA ALA A 309 2.33 -4.25 11.22
C ALA A 309 2.90 -5.17 10.14
N VAL A 310 4.17 -5.00 9.78
CA VAL A 310 4.88 -5.86 8.82
C VAL A 310 4.94 -7.30 9.34
N GLY A 311 5.35 -7.49 10.60
CA GLY A 311 5.42 -8.82 11.19
C GLY A 311 4.05 -9.51 11.24
N TRP A 312 3.01 -8.80 11.67
CA TRP A 312 1.65 -9.34 11.68
C TRP A 312 1.16 -9.73 10.28
N LEU A 313 1.31 -8.85 9.29
CA LEU A 313 0.85 -9.10 7.93
C LEU A 313 1.54 -10.30 7.30
N VAL A 314 2.85 -10.45 7.52
CA VAL A 314 3.65 -11.55 6.96
C VAL A 314 3.34 -12.89 7.63
N LEU A 315 2.91 -12.88 8.91
CA LEU A 315 2.41 -14.09 9.57
C LEU A 315 1.06 -14.55 8.99
N VAL A 316 0.18 -13.60 8.70
CA VAL A 316 -1.14 -13.88 8.12
C VAL A 316 -0.99 -14.36 6.68
N ASP A 317 -0.28 -13.60 5.84
CA ASP A 317 -0.04 -13.91 4.44
C ASP A 317 1.47 -13.78 4.10
N PRO A 318 2.22 -14.90 4.03
CA PRO A 318 3.63 -14.89 3.69
C PRO A 318 3.87 -14.43 2.24
N PHE A 319 2.91 -14.56 1.33
CA PHE A 319 3.11 -14.16 -0.07
C PHE A 319 3.30 -12.65 -0.25
N LEU A 320 2.91 -11.84 0.75
CA LEU A 320 3.18 -10.40 0.78
C LEU A 320 4.68 -10.07 0.68
N VAL A 321 5.57 -10.98 1.10
CA VAL A 321 7.02 -10.77 1.01
C VAL A 321 7.53 -10.76 -0.43
N TRP A 322 6.78 -11.25 -1.42
CA TRP A 322 7.12 -11.12 -2.84
C TRP A 322 6.26 -10.06 -3.56
N SER A 323 5.41 -9.34 -2.84
CA SER A 323 4.63 -8.24 -3.40
C SER A 323 5.49 -6.98 -3.53
N VAL A 324 5.72 -6.56 -4.77
CA VAL A 324 6.41 -5.29 -5.08
C VAL A 324 5.71 -4.10 -4.42
N GLY A 325 4.37 -4.07 -4.45
CA GLY A 325 3.59 -3.01 -3.81
C GLY A 325 3.83 -2.94 -2.31
N PHE A 326 3.94 -4.10 -1.65
CA PHE A 326 4.26 -4.18 -0.22
C PHE A 326 5.68 -3.65 0.07
N TRP A 327 6.68 -4.02 -0.74
CA TRP A 327 8.06 -3.51 -0.61
C TRP A 327 8.12 -1.99 -0.71
N LEU A 328 7.53 -1.43 -1.77
CA LEU A 328 7.49 0.01 -1.98
C LEU A 328 6.79 0.72 -0.82
N SER A 329 5.67 0.17 -0.35
CA SER A 329 4.94 0.73 0.79
C SER A 329 5.82 0.74 2.04
N VAL A 330 6.34 -0.42 2.47
CA VAL A 330 7.14 -0.54 3.70
C VAL A 330 8.39 0.33 3.62
N ALA A 331 9.09 0.32 2.48
CA ALA A 331 10.29 1.12 2.28
C ALA A 331 9.99 2.63 2.29
N ALA A 332 8.90 3.09 1.63
CA ALA A 332 8.46 4.47 1.69
C ALA A 332 8.19 4.92 3.13
N THR A 333 7.42 4.12 3.90
CA THR A 333 7.10 4.47 5.29
C THR A 333 8.31 4.42 6.20
N ALA A 334 9.22 3.46 6.01
CA ALA A 334 10.48 3.41 6.76
C ALA A 334 11.33 4.67 6.46
N GLY A 335 11.46 5.05 5.19
CA GLY A 335 12.13 6.27 4.77
C GLY A 335 11.51 7.53 5.37
N VAL A 336 10.18 7.66 5.36
CA VAL A 336 9.47 8.79 6.00
C VAL A 336 9.71 8.81 7.51
N CYS A 337 9.66 7.67 8.19
CA CYS A 337 9.82 7.61 9.65
C CYS A 337 11.26 7.90 10.10
N LEU A 338 12.26 7.43 9.34
CA LEU A 338 13.67 7.52 9.70
C LEU A 338 14.33 8.80 9.13
N ALA A 339 14.18 9.06 7.84
CA ALA A 339 14.81 10.19 7.16
C ALA A 339 13.98 11.48 7.25
N GLY A 340 12.65 11.38 7.31
CA GLY A 340 11.75 12.55 7.34
C GLY A 340 12.05 13.55 8.48
N PRO A 341 12.13 13.12 9.76
CA PRO A 341 12.44 14.01 10.88
C PRO A 341 13.83 14.66 10.76
N TRP A 342 14.83 13.88 10.33
CA TRP A 342 16.19 14.38 10.09
C TRP A 342 16.17 15.48 9.04
N LEU A 343 15.46 15.24 7.93
CA LEU A 343 15.39 16.16 6.81
C LEU A 343 14.60 17.43 7.14
N PHE A 344 13.47 17.31 7.84
CA PHE A 344 12.68 18.46 8.32
C PHE A 344 13.50 19.43 9.19
N SER A 345 14.46 18.89 9.97
CA SER A 345 15.34 19.68 10.83
C SER A 345 16.47 20.41 10.09
N ARG A 346 16.78 20.00 8.85
CA ARG A 346 17.91 20.51 8.06
C ARG A 346 17.48 21.33 6.85
N LEU A 347 16.27 21.12 6.33
CA LEU A 347 15.75 21.90 5.22
C LEU A 347 15.52 23.36 5.64
N PRO A 348 15.98 24.35 4.85
CA PRO A 348 15.64 25.74 5.06
C PRO A 348 14.19 26.04 4.64
N GLY A 349 13.59 27.11 5.18
CA GLY A 349 12.29 27.62 4.75
C GLY A 349 11.13 27.43 5.75
N PRO A 350 9.91 27.85 5.37
CA PRO A 350 8.76 27.84 6.26
C PRO A 350 8.23 26.41 6.51
N ALA A 351 7.58 26.19 7.66
CA ALA A 351 7.14 24.85 8.08
C ALA A 351 6.16 24.19 7.10
N TRP A 352 5.31 24.98 6.43
CA TRP A 352 4.33 24.49 5.46
C TRP A 352 4.98 23.90 4.20
N LEU A 353 6.20 24.33 3.84
CA LEU A 353 6.96 23.79 2.72
C LEU A 353 7.92 22.67 3.16
N ARG A 354 8.55 22.84 4.33
CA ARG A 354 9.49 21.84 4.88
C ARG A 354 8.83 20.51 5.17
N LEU A 355 7.58 20.51 5.64
CA LEU A 355 6.86 19.27 5.97
C LEU A 355 6.64 18.38 4.73
N PRO A 356 5.93 18.82 3.66
CA PRO A 356 5.73 18.00 2.47
C PRO A 356 7.04 17.64 1.76
N LEU A 357 8.03 18.54 1.75
CA LEU A 357 9.37 18.23 1.23
C LEU A 357 10.04 17.10 1.99
N SER A 358 10.06 17.18 3.33
CA SER A 358 10.70 16.18 4.17
C SER A 358 10.05 14.80 4.05
N ILE A 359 8.72 14.76 3.93
CA ILE A 359 7.96 13.52 3.71
C ILE A 359 8.27 12.94 2.34
N THR A 360 8.19 13.76 1.29
CA THR A 360 8.44 13.33 -0.10
C THR A 360 9.85 12.80 -0.25
N LEU A 361 10.86 13.56 0.15
CA LEU A 361 12.26 13.17 0.05
C LEU A 361 12.59 11.96 0.96
N GLY A 362 11.98 11.88 2.15
CA GLY A 362 12.12 10.71 3.02
C GLY A 362 11.53 9.44 2.39
N ALA A 363 10.35 9.54 1.79
CA ALA A 363 9.73 8.44 1.04
C ALA A 363 10.61 8.02 -0.14
N GLN A 364 11.11 8.98 -0.93
CA GLN A 364 12.00 8.73 -2.07
C GLN A 364 13.29 8.03 -1.65
N ALA A 365 13.93 8.47 -0.56
CA ALA A 365 15.11 7.80 -0.03
C ALA A 365 14.82 6.33 0.35
N GLY A 366 13.62 6.06 0.87
CA GLY A 366 13.17 4.71 1.17
C GLY A 366 12.92 3.85 -0.07
N VAL A 367 12.19 4.37 -1.07
CA VAL A 367 11.82 3.60 -2.27
C VAL A 367 12.90 3.55 -3.33
N ALA A 368 13.96 4.36 -3.23
CA ALA A 368 15.01 4.44 -4.23
C ALA A 368 15.57 3.06 -4.61
N LEU A 369 15.93 2.26 -3.61
CA LEU A 369 16.51 0.93 -3.82
C LEU A 369 15.49 -0.06 -4.44
N PRO A 370 14.29 -0.29 -3.85
CA PRO A 370 13.28 -1.16 -4.46
C PRO A 370 12.88 -0.74 -5.89
N SER A 371 12.72 0.57 -6.14
CA SER A 371 12.33 1.07 -7.44
C SER A 371 13.41 0.89 -8.50
N LEU A 372 14.69 1.07 -8.16
CA LEU A 372 15.80 0.78 -9.07
C LEU A 372 15.90 -0.72 -9.39
N LEU A 373 15.75 -1.59 -8.39
CA LEU A 373 15.83 -3.04 -8.59
C LEU A 373 14.69 -3.59 -9.45
N VAL A 374 13.48 -3.01 -9.33
CA VAL A 374 12.29 -3.53 -10.02
C VAL A 374 12.01 -2.80 -11.33
N PHE A 375 11.94 -1.47 -11.28
CA PHE A 375 11.51 -0.65 -12.43
C PHE A 375 12.68 -0.02 -13.19
N HIS A 376 13.90 -0.10 -12.65
CA HIS A 376 15.11 0.44 -13.29
C HIS A 376 15.00 1.95 -13.59
N ARG A 377 14.15 2.67 -12.84
CA ARG A 377 13.83 4.08 -13.04
C ARG A 377 13.57 4.77 -11.72
N LEU A 378 14.03 6.02 -11.62
CA LEU A 378 13.73 6.96 -10.55
C LEU A 378 13.45 8.33 -11.17
N PRO A 379 12.18 8.71 -11.38
CA PRO A 379 11.91 9.96 -12.05
C PRO A 379 12.39 11.16 -11.23
N LEU A 380 13.10 12.09 -11.86
CA LEU A 380 13.63 13.28 -11.18
C LEU A 380 12.52 14.28 -10.85
N VAL A 381 11.54 14.42 -11.74
CA VAL A 381 10.40 15.33 -11.57
C VAL A 381 9.46 14.89 -10.44
N THR A 382 9.68 13.72 -9.84
CA THR A 382 8.85 13.18 -8.77
C THR A 382 8.70 14.16 -7.60
N VAL A 383 9.77 14.86 -7.19
CA VAL A 383 9.71 15.78 -6.04
C VAL A 383 8.78 16.99 -6.32
N PRO A 384 8.99 17.80 -7.37
CA PRO A 384 8.09 18.91 -7.67
C PRO A 384 6.67 18.44 -8.01
N ALA A 385 6.52 17.31 -8.71
CA ALA A 385 5.21 16.74 -9.03
C ALA A 385 4.43 16.37 -7.76
N ASN A 386 5.07 15.74 -6.77
CA ASN A 386 4.43 15.37 -5.50
C ASN A 386 3.99 16.59 -4.69
N ILE A 387 4.82 17.64 -4.63
CA ILE A 387 4.47 18.87 -3.90
C ILE A 387 3.23 19.54 -4.52
N ALA A 388 3.11 19.52 -5.85
CA ALA A 388 1.99 20.11 -6.56
C ALA A 388 0.72 19.23 -6.56
N ALA A 389 0.87 17.91 -6.68
CA ALA A 389 -0.26 16.98 -6.84
C ALA A 389 -0.80 16.44 -5.51
N VAL A 390 0.05 16.02 -4.57
CA VAL A 390 -0.37 15.28 -3.36
C VAL A 390 -1.32 16.07 -2.46
N PRO A 391 -1.13 17.38 -2.19
CA PRO A 391 -2.07 18.13 -1.37
C PRO A 391 -3.46 18.20 -1.99
N VAL A 392 -3.52 18.42 -3.32
CA VAL A 392 -4.79 18.49 -4.06
C VAL A 392 -5.45 17.13 -4.14
N ALA A 393 -4.69 16.07 -4.43
CA ALA A 393 -5.19 14.70 -4.39
C ALA A 393 -5.77 14.35 -3.01
N GLY A 394 -5.12 14.79 -1.92
CA GLY A 394 -5.62 14.60 -0.57
C GLY A 394 -6.93 15.33 -0.28
N LEU A 395 -7.11 16.54 -0.81
CA LEU A 395 -8.38 17.26 -0.73
C LEU A 395 -9.48 16.54 -1.53
N VAL A 396 -9.17 16.06 -2.74
CA VAL A 396 -10.09 15.26 -3.56
C VAL A 396 -10.48 13.98 -2.84
N MET A 397 -9.56 13.28 -2.18
CA MET A 397 -9.87 12.09 -1.39
C MET A 397 -10.74 12.39 -0.18
N LEU A 398 -10.44 13.48 0.54
CA LEU A 398 -11.16 13.89 1.74
C LEU A 398 -12.60 14.34 1.43
N TYR A 399 -12.77 15.12 0.37
CA TYR A 399 -14.05 15.69 -0.05
C TYR A 399 -14.83 14.78 -1.02
N GLY A 400 -14.14 13.92 -1.76
CA GLY A 400 -14.69 13.12 -2.86
C GLY A 400 -15.76 12.13 -2.44
N ILE A 401 -15.52 11.34 -1.37
CA ILE A 401 -16.52 10.37 -0.91
C ILE A 401 -17.81 11.08 -0.45
N PRO A 402 -17.78 12.08 0.45
CA PRO A 402 -18.99 12.78 0.87
C PRO A 402 -19.74 13.47 -0.28
N SER A 403 -19.01 14.21 -1.13
CA SER A 403 -19.63 14.96 -2.23
C SER A 403 -20.25 14.05 -3.29
N ALA A 404 -19.57 12.98 -3.70
CA ALA A 404 -20.11 12.03 -4.68
C ALA A 404 -21.26 11.17 -4.11
N LEU A 405 -21.37 11.04 -2.79
CA LEU A 405 -22.53 10.43 -2.13
C LEU A 405 -23.76 11.34 -2.10
N ILE A 406 -23.56 12.64 -1.89
CA ILE A 406 -24.64 13.62 -1.71
C ILE A 406 -25.11 14.18 -3.06
N ALA A 407 -24.20 14.36 -4.04
CA ALA A 407 -24.50 14.99 -5.32
C ALA A 407 -25.69 14.36 -6.07
N PRO A 408 -25.86 13.02 -6.12
CA PRO A 408 -27.00 12.40 -6.81
C PRO A 408 -28.36 12.62 -6.14
N VAL A 409 -28.39 13.04 -4.87
CA VAL A 409 -29.62 13.31 -4.11
C VAL A 409 -30.10 14.75 -4.33
N LEU A 410 -29.21 15.64 -4.73
CA LEU A 410 -29.50 17.04 -4.98
C LEU A 410 -30.02 17.26 -6.41
N PRO A 411 -30.74 18.37 -6.68
CA PRO A 411 -31.02 18.81 -8.04
C PRO A 411 -29.73 18.89 -8.88
N SER A 412 -29.81 18.53 -10.16
CA SER A 412 -28.64 18.34 -11.03
C SER A 412 -27.65 19.51 -11.05
N ALA A 413 -28.15 20.75 -10.99
CA ALA A 413 -27.31 21.95 -10.90
C ALA A 413 -26.50 22.02 -9.60
N LEU A 414 -27.15 21.77 -8.45
CA LEU A 414 -26.50 21.77 -7.13
C LEU A 414 -25.56 20.57 -6.96
N GLY A 415 -25.92 19.40 -7.50
CA GLY A 415 -25.06 18.22 -7.52
C GLY A 415 -23.77 18.47 -8.31
N ARG A 416 -23.86 19.12 -9.49
CA ARG A 416 -22.67 19.52 -10.26
C ARG A 416 -21.82 20.56 -9.53
N LEU A 417 -22.45 21.54 -8.88
CA LEU A 417 -21.73 22.54 -8.09
C LEU A 417 -20.98 21.91 -6.91
N LEU A 418 -21.60 20.93 -6.23
CA LEU A 418 -20.98 20.16 -5.16
C LEU A 418 -19.79 19.32 -5.67
N MET A 419 -19.87 18.80 -6.89
CA MET A 419 -18.77 18.02 -7.48
C MET A 419 -17.64 18.88 -8.04
N LEU A 420 -17.86 20.18 -8.27
CA LEU A 420 -16.92 21.08 -8.94
C LEU A 420 -15.51 21.10 -8.31
N PRO A 421 -15.34 21.13 -6.97
CA PRO A 421 -14.01 21.03 -6.36
C PRO A 421 -13.26 19.73 -6.72
N ASN A 422 -13.97 18.59 -6.83
CA ASN A 422 -13.36 17.34 -7.26
C ASN A 422 -13.02 17.35 -8.74
N VAL A 423 -13.85 17.96 -9.58
CA VAL A 423 -13.57 18.09 -11.02
C VAL A 423 -12.28 18.88 -11.22
N VAL A 424 -12.19 20.06 -10.59
CA VAL A 424 -11.01 20.92 -10.67
C VAL A 424 -9.78 20.23 -10.06
N GLY A 425 -9.93 19.63 -8.88
CA GLY A 425 -8.82 18.95 -8.20
C GLY A 425 -8.30 17.74 -8.97
N THR A 426 -9.18 16.92 -9.52
CA THR A 426 -8.80 15.75 -10.34
C THR A 426 -8.10 16.19 -11.63
N ARG A 427 -8.64 17.22 -12.29
CA ARG A 427 -8.03 17.80 -13.50
C ARG A 427 -6.66 18.41 -13.24
N TRP A 428 -6.49 19.05 -12.08
CA TRP A 428 -5.19 19.57 -11.64
C TRP A 428 -4.16 18.45 -11.51
N VAL A 429 -4.51 17.37 -10.80
CA VAL A 429 -3.60 16.22 -10.62
C VAL A 429 -3.25 15.59 -11.97
N ALA A 430 -4.23 15.42 -12.88
CA ALA A 430 -3.98 14.93 -14.22
C ALA A 430 -3.03 15.83 -15.02
N THR A 431 -3.25 17.15 -14.97
CA THR A 431 -2.39 18.14 -15.66
C THR A 431 -0.97 18.12 -15.10
N VAL A 432 -0.81 18.06 -13.77
CA VAL A 432 0.51 17.97 -13.14
C VAL A 432 1.24 16.70 -13.58
N ALA A 433 0.55 15.56 -13.63
CA ALA A 433 1.13 14.31 -14.11
C ALA A 433 1.57 14.41 -15.59
N GLN A 434 0.73 14.99 -16.45
CA GLN A 434 1.03 15.19 -17.87
C GLN A 434 2.24 16.12 -18.07
N VAL A 435 2.24 17.30 -17.44
CA VAL A 435 3.33 18.28 -17.56
C VAL A 435 4.63 17.71 -17.00
N ALA A 436 4.60 17.08 -15.82
CA ALA A 436 5.78 16.45 -15.25
C ALA A 436 6.27 15.28 -16.13
N GLY A 437 5.37 14.48 -16.70
CA GLY A 437 5.71 13.39 -17.60
C GLY A 437 6.38 13.84 -18.90
N GLN A 438 6.06 15.05 -19.39
CA GLN A 438 6.72 15.68 -20.53
C GLN A 438 8.08 16.31 -20.18
N LEU A 439 8.22 16.83 -18.96
CA LEU A 439 9.45 17.44 -18.46
C LEU A 439 10.49 16.41 -17.98
N GLU A 440 10.09 15.17 -17.74
CA GLU A 440 11.00 14.13 -17.25
C GLU A 440 12.12 13.90 -18.28
N PRO A 441 13.38 14.16 -17.91
CA PRO A 441 14.50 13.99 -18.82
C PRO A 441 14.78 12.51 -19.09
N SER A 442 15.57 12.21 -20.13
CA SER A 442 15.85 10.82 -20.48
C SER A 442 16.48 10.06 -19.30
N PRO A 443 16.29 8.73 -19.19
CA PRO A 443 16.70 7.95 -18.01
C PRO A 443 18.17 8.15 -17.58
N GLY A 444 19.08 8.43 -18.52
CA GLY A 444 20.49 8.74 -18.22
C GLY A 444 20.69 10.04 -17.47
N TRP A 445 19.98 11.10 -17.85
CA TRP A 445 19.98 12.38 -17.11
C TRP A 445 19.26 12.24 -15.77
N GLY A 446 18.22 11.40 -15.72
CA GLY A 446 17.56 10.91 -14.50
C GLY A 446 18.56 10.43 -13.43
N ALA A 447 19.39 9.48 -13.81
CA ALA A 447 20.40 8.89 -12.93
C ALA A 447 21.48 9.92 -12.51
N LEU A 448 21.92 10.79 -13.42
CA LEU A 448 22.88 11.86 -13.12
C LEU A 448 22.31 12.90 -12.14
N GLY A 449 21.03 13.25 -12.25
CA GLY A 449 20.36 14.15 -11.31
C GLY A 449 20.28 13.57 -9.90
N TRP A 450 19.94 12.28 -9.76
CA TRP A 450 19.91 11.63 -8.45
C TRP A 450 21.32 11.41 -7.89
N GLY A 451 22.29 11.08 -8.75
CA GLY A 451 23.71 11.00 -8.40
C GLY A 451 24.27 12.33 -7.87
N SER A 452 23.94 13.44 -8.51
CA SER A 452 24.36 14.77 -8.06
C SER A 452 23.64 15.22 -6.77
N LEU A 453 22.34 14.92 -6.62
CA LEU A 453 21.61 15.16 -5.37
C LEU A 453 22.17 14.35 -4.19
N THR A 454 22.42 13.06 -4.38
CA THR A 454 22.99 12.19 -3.34
C THR A 454 24.43 12.58 -3.00
N ALA A 455 25.25 12.92 -4.00
CA ALA A 455 26.59 13.46 -3.79
C ALA A 455 26.53 14.79 -3.01
N GLY A 456 25.64 15.70 -3.37
CA GLY A 456 25.44 16.98 -2.67
C GLY A 456 25.03 16.79 -1.21
N VAL A 457 24.11 15.86 -0.93
CA VAL A 457 23.72 15.50 0.45
C VAL A 457 24.89 14.89 1.23
N CYS A 458 25.67 14.01 0.60
CA CYS A 458 26.85 13.40 1.22
C CYS A 458 27.92 14.44 1.54
N VAL A 459 28.23 15.33 0.60
CA VAL A 459 29.17 16.45 0.79
C VAL A 459 28.67 17.37 1.91
N HIS A 460 27.39 17.75 1.91
CA HIS A 460 26.82 18.57 2.97
C HIS A 460 26.90 17.88 4.34
N TYR A 461 26.58 16.58 4.42
CA TYR A 461 26.72 15.79 5.65
C TYR A 461 28.17 15.77 6.15
N LEU A 462 29.14 15.54 5.25
CA LEU A 462 30.57 15.53 5.58
C LEU A 462 31.04 16.91 6.06
N VAL A 463 30.58 18.00 5.43
CA VAL A 463 30.91 19.38 5.82
C VAL A 463 30.34 19.72 7.20
N VAL A 464 29.07 19.38 7.46
CA VAL A 464 28.45 19.60 8.78
C VAL A 464 29.14 18.75 9.86
N ARG A 465 29.48 17.50 9.55
CA ARG A 465 30.21 16.62 10.48
C ARG A 465 31.61 17.17 10.76
N ARG A 466 32.33 17.68 9.76
CA ARG A 466 33.63 18.34 9.94
C ARG A 466 33.51 19.59 10.82
N ARG A 467 32.52 20.47 10.58
CA ARG A 467 32.26 21.67 11.41
C ARG A 467 31.92 21.32 12.87
N SER A 468 31.18 20.23 13.10
CA SER A 468 30.88 19.76 14.45
C SER A 468 32.09 19.15 15.19
N ARG A 469 33.08 18.62 14.45
CA ARG A 469 34.34 18.12 15.02
C ARG A 469 35.32 19.25 15.32
N THR A 470 35.41 20.26 14.46
CA THR A 470 36.27 21.43 14.70
C THR A 470 35.72 22.37 15.78
N GLY A 471 34.40 22.46 15.96
CA GLY A 471 33.78 23.24 17.05
C GLY A 471 33.93 22.64 18.46
N ARG A 472 34.41 21.39 18.60
CA ARG A 472 34.73 20.76 19.89
C ARG A 472 36.21 20.85 20.27
N ALA A 473 37.06 21.36 19.39
CA ALA A 473 38.51 21.48 19.62
C ALA A 473 38.95 22.85 20.17
N GLY A 474 38.01 23.71 20.58
CA GLY A 474 38.26 25.12 20.92
C GLY A 474 37.71 25.56 22.28
N VAL A 475 37.69 24.70 23.29
CA VAL A 475 37.55 25.13 24.69
C VAL A 475 38.74 24.57 25.47
N PRO A 476 39.85 25.32 25.61
CA PRO A 476 40.80 25.06 26.67
C PRO A 476 40.13 25.43 28.00
N PHE A 477 40.14 24.49 28.95
CA PHE A 477 40.02 24.84 30.38
C PHE A 477 41.27 25.58 30.83
#